data_AF-A0A553USF3-F1
#
_entry.id   AF-A0A553USF3-F1
#
_cell.length_a   1.000
_cell.length_b   1.000
_cell.length_c   1.000
_cell.angle_alpha   90.00
_cell.angle_beta   90.00
_cell.angle_gamma   90.00
#
_symmetry.space_group_name_H-M   'P 1'
#
loop_
_entity.id
_entity.type
_entity.pdbx_description
1 polymer ?
#
loop_
_entity_poly.entity_id
_entity_poly.type
_entity_poly.pdbx_seq_one_letter_code
_entity_poly.pdbx_strand_id
1 'polypeptide(L)'
;MMVIVFMWVAIGFFSGVFIWAMQGFSGSLKVLLMGLALGLISLGEIQRIKKLKHARIKEAYMQKYIRWSQGLYTLNLLLSSAFFIPQIF
;
A
#
# COMPACT_ATOMS: atom_id res chain seq x y z
N MET A 1 -7.36 13.15 8.04
CA MET A 1 -7.32 12.40 6.75
C MET A 1 -6.22 11.34 6.68
N MET A 2 -4.97 11.60 7.09
CA MET A 2 -3.87 10.60 7.00
C MET A 2 -3.99 9.35 7.90
N VAL A 3 -4.61 9.46 9.08
CA VAL A 3 -4.74 8.33 10.03
C VAL A 3 -5.60 7.19 9.46
N ILE A 4 -6.63 7.53 8.69
CA ILE A 4 -7.58 6.57 8.12
C ILE A 4 -6.89 5.65 7.09
N VAL A 5 -6.03 6.17 6.22
CA VAL A 5 -5.36 5.34 5.21
C VAL A 5 -4.46 4.28 5.87
N PHE A 6 -3.73 4.65 6.91
CA PHE A 6 -2.91 3.70 7.67
C PHE A 6 -3.74 2.65 8.38
N MET A 7 -4.87 3.05 8.96
CA MET A 7 -5.80 2.13 9.60
C MET A 7 -6.33 1.09 8.60
N TRP A 8 -6.69 1.51 7.37
CA TRP A 8 -7.22 0.62 6.34
C TRP A 8 -6.15 -0.36 5.83
N VAL A 9 -4.91 0.10 5.65
CA VAL A 9 -3.77 -0.78 5.32
C VAL A 9 -3.53 -1.80 6.43
N ALA A 10 -3.58 -1.38 7.70
CA ALA A 10 -3.43 -2.28 8.84
C ALA A 10 -4.57 -3.32 8.91
N ILE A 11 -5.82 -2.91 8.73
CA ILE A 11 -6.97 -3.82 8.71
C ILE A 11 -6.81 -4.84 7.57
N GLY A 12 -6.43 -4.40 6.36
CA GLY A 12 -6.18 -5.29 5.23
C GLY A 12 -5.02 -6.27 5.49
N PHE A 13 -3.95 -5.80 6.12
CA PHE A 13 -2.81 -6.64 6.48
C PHE A 13 -3.19 -7.71 7.51
N PHE A 14 -3.76 -7.31 8.64
CA PHE A 14 -4.10 -8.24 9.71
C PHE A 14 -5.17 -9.23 9.26
N SER A 15 -6.22 -8.78 8.55
CA SER A 15 -7.23 -9.70 7.99
C SER A 15 -6.62 -10.73 7.03
N GLY A 16 -5.72 -10.32 6.13
CA GLY A 16 -5.01 -11.24 5.25
C GLY A 16 -4.14 -12.26 5.99
N VAL A 17 -3.41 -11.84 7.02
CA VAL A 17 -2.59 -12.72 7.87
C VAL A 17 -3.45 -13.73 8.63
N PHE A 18 -4.59 -13.30 9.19
CA PHE A 18 -5.52 -14.20 9.88
C PHE A 18 -6.13 -15.24 8.93
N ILE A 19 -6.53 -14.85 7.73
CA ILE A 19 -7.04 -15.78 6.72
C ILE A 19 -5.97 -16.82 6.34
N TRP A 20 -4.73 -16.38 6.15
CA TRP A 20 -3.62 -17.27 5.84
C TRP A 20 -3.31 -18.25 6.99
N ALA A 21 -3.39 -17.78 8.23
CA ALA A 21 -3.23 -18.63 9.42
C ALA A 21 -4.35 -19.67 9.56
N MET A 22 -5.61 -19.30 9.27
CA MET A 22 -6.75 -20.23 9.29
C MET A 22 -6.63 -21.34 8.24
N GLN A 23 -5.95 -21.09 7.12
CA GLN A 23 -5.64 -22.09 6.10
C GLN A 23 -4.41 -22.96 6.45
N GLY A 24 -3.95 -22.94 7.70
CA GLY A 24 -2.81 -23.75 8.16
C GLY A 24 -1.48 -23.32 7.54
N PHE A 25 -1.34 -22.06 7.16
CA PHE A 25 -0.15 -21.53 6.47
C PHE A 25 0.21 -22.29 5.19
N SER A 26 -0.78 -22.79 4.44
CA SER A 26 -0.48 -23.37 3.13
C SER A 26 0.25 -22.34 2.26
N GLY A 27 1.49 -22.68 1.90
CA GLY A 27 2.39 -21.79 1.18
C GLY A 27 2.06 -21.83 -0.30
N SER A 28 1.15 -20.97 -0.76
CA SER A 28 0.92 -20.76 -2.19
C SER A 28 1.77 -19.58 -2.66
N LEU A 29 2.30 -19.66 -3.89
CA LEU A 29 3.02 -18.57 -4.57
C LEU A 29 2.21 -17.26 -4.53
N LYS A 30 0.87 -17.36 -4.53
CA LYS A 30 -0.07 -16.24 -4.38
C LYS A 30 0.16 -15.45 -3.09
N VAL A 31 0.35 -16.14 -1.96
CA VAL A 31 0.54 -15.49 -0.65
C VAL A 31 1.87 -14.74 -0.60
N LEU A 32 2.92 -15.31 -1.20
CA LEU A 32 4.22 -14.66 -1.31
C LEU A 32 4.15 -13.38 -2.15
N LEU A 33 3.45 -13.43 -3.29
CA LEU A 33 3.21 -12.27 -4.16
C LEU A 33 2.38 -11.17 -3.47
N MET A 34 1.35 -11.55 -2.71
CA MET A 34 0.55 -10.60 -1.92
C MET A 34 1.37 -9.94 -0.81
N GLY A 35 2.24 -10.71 -0.13
CA GLY A 35 3.16 -10.16 0.88
C GLY A 35 4.15 -9.16 0.30
N LEU A 36 4.73 -9.45 -0.88
CA LEU A 36 5.61 -8.53 -1.59
C LEU A 36 4.89 -7.25 -2.01
N ALA A 37 3.68 -7.37 -2.56
CA ALA A 37 2.86 -6.22 -2.96
C ALA A 37 2.55 -5.31 -1.76
N LEU A 38 2.18 -5.90 -0.63
CA LEU A 38 1.93 -5.16 0.61
C LEU A 38 3.19 -4.46 1.13
N GLY A 39 4.36 -5.10 1.03
CA GLY A 39 5.65 -4.50 1.36
C GLY A 39 5.94 -3.25 0.52
N LEU A 40 5.72 -3.31 -0.79
CA LEU A 40 5.89 -2.17 -1.70
C LEU A 40 4.94 -1.01 -1.37
N ILE A 41 3.65 -1.31 -1.13
CA ILE A 41 2.64 -0.31 -0.76
C ILE A 41 3.05 0.37 0.55
N SER A 42 3.45 -0.41 1.55
CA SER A 42 3.85 0.09 2.88
C SER A 42 5.11 0.96 2.82
N LEU A 43 6.11 0.57 2.01
CA LEU A 43 7.31 1.38 1.78
C LEU A 43 6.96 2.71 1.10
N GLY A 44 6.03 2.71 0.13
CA GLY A 44 5.54 3.91 -0.52
C GLY A 44 4.87 4.89 0.45
N GLU A 45 4.05 4.36 1.37
CA GLU A 45 3.41 5.14 2.43
C GLU A 45 4.44 5.76 3.40
N ILE A 46 5.48 5.01 3.80
CA ILE A 46 6.57 5.50 4.65
C ILE A 46 7.34 6.63 3.96
N GLN A 47 7.67 6.46 2.67
CA GLN A 47 8.34 7.50 1.88
C GLN A 47 7.46 8.75 1.73
N ARG A 48 6.14 8.58 1.60
CA ARG A 48 5.21 9.72 1.57
C ARG A 48 5.25 10.51 2.87
N ILE A 49 5.23 9.86 4.03
CA ILE A 49 5.33 10.56 5.32
C ILE A 49 6.65 11.33 5.41
N LYS A 50 7.78 10.70 5.02
CA LYS A 50 9.09 11.36 5.03
C LYS A 50 9.11 12.61 4.13
N LYS A 51 8.51 12.54 2.94
CA LYS A 51 8.40 13.68 2.01
C LYS A 51 7.42 14.74 2.51
N LEU A 52 6.31 14.36 3.15
CA LEU A 52 5.36 15.30 3.73
C LEU A 52 6.03 16.17 4.81
N LYS A 53 6.86 15.57 5.68
CA LYS A 53 7.60 16.31 6.71
C LYS A 53 8.47 17.43 6.12
N HIS A 54 9.08 17.21 4.96
CA HIS A 54 9.87 18.22 4.26
C HIS A 54 9.00 19.22 3.47
N ALA A 55 7.90 18.76 2.89
CA ALA A 55 7.02 19.57 2.07
C ALA A 55 6.21 20.62 2.86
N ARG A 56 6.06 20.43 4.18
CA ARG A 56 5.34 21.36 5.07
C ARG A 56 6.00 22.74 5.19
N ILE A 57 7.25 22.89 4.73
CA ILE A 57 8.08 24.08 4.95
C ILE A 57 7.86 25.16 3.88
N LYS A 58 7.49 24.82 2.63
CA LYS A 58 7.15 25.79 1.57
C LYS A 58 6.07 25.24 0.64
N GLU A 59 5.17 26.11 0.18
CA GLU A 59 4.08 25.74 -0.74
C GLU A 59 4.57 25.11 -2.06
N ALA A 60 5.70 25.57 -2.60
CA ALA A 60 6.30 24.99 -3.81
C ALA A 60 6.63 23.50 -3.64
N TYR A 61 7.06 23.07 -2.44
CA TYR A 61 7.32 21.66 -2.14
C TYR A 61 6.03 20.88 -1.90
N MET A 62 4.98 21.52 -1.37
CA MET A 62 3.66 20.92 -1.21
C MET A 62 3.04 20.52 -2.56
N GLN A 63 3.15 21.38 -3.58
CA GLN A 63 2.65 21.09 -4.93
C GLN A 63 3.40 19.93 -5.59
N LYS A 64 4.72 19.84 -5.40
CA LYS A 64 5.53 18.72 -5.87
C LYS A 64 5.19 17.43 -5.13
N TYR A 65 4.91 17.52 -3.83
CA TYR A 65 4.45 16.42 -3.00
C TYR A 65 3.09 15.87 -3.45
N ILE A 66 2.11 16.74 -3.76
CA ILE A 66 0.77 16.31 -4.20
C ILE A 66 0.86 15.50 -5.49
N ARG A 67 1.58 16.02 -6.51
CA ARG A 67 1.78 15.29 -7.79
C ARG A 67 2.47 13.94 -7.60
N TRP A 68 3.48 13.89 -6.72
CA TRP A 68 4.17 12.64 -6.41
C TRP A 68 3.26 11.65 -5.68
N SER A 69 2.45 12.12 -4.72
CA SER A 69 1.50 11.30 -3.99
C SER A 69 0.40 10.76 -4.90
N GLN A 70 -0.09 11.55 -5.85
CA GLN A 70 -1.06 11.10 -6.85
C GLN A 70 -0.49 9.94 -7.67
N GLY A 71 0.72 10.07 -8.20
CA GLY A 71 1.37 8.98 -8.94
C GLY A 71 1.55 7.70 -8.11
N LEU A 72 1.92 7.85 -6.84
CA LEU A 72 2.08 6.71 -5.93
C LEU A 72 0.76 6.01 -5.63
N TYR A 73 -0.34 6.76 -5.45
CA TYR A 73 -1.66 6.19 -5.29
C TYR A 73 -2.20 5.53 -6.56
N THR A 74 -1.95 6.12 -7.74
CA THR A 74 -2.30 5.48 -9.02
C THR A 74 -1.55 4.16 -9.19
N LEU A 75 -0.27 4.10 -8.83
CA LEU A 75 0.50 2.84 -8.82
C LEU A 75 -0.07 1.82 -7.83
N ASN A 76 -0.39 2.24 -6.60
CA ASN A 76 -1.02 1.36 -5.61
C ASN A 76 -2.36 0.82 -6.12
N LEU A 77 -3.16 1.65 -6.79
CA LEU A 77 -4.44 1.25 -7.38
C LEU A 77 -4.24 0.21 -8.49
N LEU A 78 -3.30 0.45 -9.41
CA LEU A 78 -2.97 -0.49 -10.48
C LEU A 78 -2.48 -1.82 -9.92
N LEU A 79 -1.56 -1.78 -8.96
CA LEU A 79 -1.04 -2.97 -8.30
C LEU A 79 -2.17 -3.75 -7.63
N SER A 80 -3.03 -3.07 -6.87
CA SER A 80 -4.17 -3.71 -6.17
C SER A 80 -5.18 -4.27 -7.16
N SER A 81 -5.45 -3.56 -8.26
CA SER A 81 -6.36 -4.03 -9.32
C SER A 81 -5.83 -5.27 -10.03
N ALA A 82 -4.51 -5.38 -10.24
CA ALA A 82 -3.89 -6.57 -10.83
C ALA A 82 -4.08 -7.82 -9.95
N PHE A 83 -4.15 -7.65 -8.63
CA PHE A 83 -4.45 -8.74 -7.69
C PHE A 83 -5.95 -9.02 -7.52
N PHE A 84 -6.82 -8.02 -7.76
CA PHE A 84 -8.26 -8.15 -7.55
C PHE A 84 -9.03 -8.63 -8.80
N ILE A 85 -8.48 -8.48 -10.00
CA ILE A 85 -9.12 -9.00 -11.22
C ILE A 85 -9.17 -10.54 -11.13
N PRO A 86 -10.36 -11.16 -11.07
CA PRO A 86 -10.55 -12.56 -10.69
C PRO A 86 -10.16 -13.59 -11.77
N GLN A 87 -9.21 -13.30 -12.66
CA GLN A 87 -9.00 -14.09 -13.88
C GLN A 87 -7.56 -14.32 -14.35
N ILE A 88 -6.53 -14.23 -13.51
CA ILE A 88 -5.18 -14.69 -13.94
C ILE A 88 -4.57 -15.61 -12.87
N PHE A 89 -4.89 -16.91 -13.07
CA PHE A 89 -4.52 -18.15 -12.35
C PHE A 89 -5.31 -18.53 -11.10
#